data_AF-A0A946S6S7-F1
#
_entry.id   AF-A0A946S6S7-F1
#
_cell.length_a   1.000
_cell.length_b   1.000
_cell.length_c   1.000
_cell.angle_alpha   90.00
_cell.angle_beta   90.00
_cell.angle_gamma   90.00
#
_symmetry.space_group_name_H-M   'P 1'
#
loop_
_entity.id
_entity.type
_entity.pdbx_description
1 polymer ?
#
loop_
_entity_poly.entity_id
_entity_poly.type
_entity_poly.pdbx_seq_one_letter_code
_entity_poly.pdbx_strand_id
1 'polypeptide(L)'
;MLKGLLKIFLGDKSSSDLKEIQPVVDAVLLAEKSLINLSADELRAKSIDLRTRINDHIADLQGEIDELKIKAETMPESDLDSKEAVFERIDKLELEINVELEVVLAEILPEAFALVKETAKRFTSEGEIEVTALQYDKDIAATRDMVRVEGEKAFWSNTWKAAG
;
A
#
# COMPACT_ATOMS: atom_id res chain seq x y z
N MET A 1 -44.70 -5.72 13.84
CA MET A 1 -44.14 -6.59 14.91
C MET A 1 -43.49 -7.87 14.38
N LEU A 2 -44.02 -8.57 13.35
CA LEU A 2 -43.36 -9.76 12.76
C LEU A 2 -42.03 -9.49 12.03
N LYS A 3 -41.87 -8.34 11.35
CA LYS A 3 -40.61 -8.00 10.63
C LYS A 3 -39.39 -7.83 11.56
N GLY A 4 -39.60 -7.45 12.83
CA GLY A 4 -38.52 -7.28 13.80
C GLY A 4 -38.05 -8.60 14.41
N LEU A 5 -38.96 -9.58 14.58
CA LEU A 5 -38.63 -10.90 15.13
C LEU A 5 -37.88 -11.76 14.11
N LEU A 6 -38.26 -11.73 12.83
CA LEU A 6 -37.54 -12.43 11.75
C LEU A 6 -36.10 -11.91 11.57
N LYS A 7 -35.85 -10.62 11.79
CA LYS A 7 -34.53 -9.99 11.73
C LYS A 7 -33.61 -10.43 12.90
N ILE A 8 -34.20 -10.81 14.04
CA ILE A 8 -33.50 -11.35 15.21
C ILE A 8 -33.18 -12.84 15.03
N PHE A 9 -34.05 -13.61 14.37
CA PHE A 9 -33.85 -15.06 14.13
C PHE A 9 -33.04 -15.41 12.87
N LEU A 10 -33.09 -14.58 11.82
CA LEU A 10 -32.34 -14.79 10.55
C LEU A 10 -31.05 -13.97 10.46
N GLY A 11 -30.86 -13.02 11.38
CA GLY A 11 -29.79 -12.03 11.29
C GLY A 11 -30.06 -10.98 10.21
N ASP A 12 -29.64 -9.75 10.47
CA ASP A 12 -29.54 -8.72 9.43
C ASP A 12 -28.18 -8.86 8.76
N LYS A 13 -28.14 -9.25 7.49
CA LYS A 13 -26.87 -9.41 6.76
C LYS A 13 -25.99 -8.16 6.85
N SER A 14 -26.60 -6.96 6.78
CA SER A 14 -25.87 -5.70 6.96
C SER A 14 -25.25 -5.57 8.35
N SER A 15 -25.95 -6.03 9.41
CA SER A 15 -25.41 -5.99 10.77
C SER A 15 -24.35 -7.09 11.01
N SER A 16 -24.39 -8.20 10.27
CA SER A 16 -23.36 -9.23 10.30
C SER A 16 -22.08 -8.75 9.61
N ASP A 17 -22.21 -8.25 8.38
CA ASP A 17 -21.08 -7.76 7.58
C ASP A 17 -20.36 -6.60 8.32
N LEU A 18 -21.09 -5.71 9.00
CA LEU A 18 -20.49 -4.66 9.84
C LEU A 18 -19.71 -5.21 11.04
N LYS A 19 -20.21 -6.27 11.69
CA LYS A 19 -19.52 -6.90 12.82
C LYS A 19 -18.22 -7.58 12.38
N GLU A 20 -18.19 -8.13 11.17
CA GLU A 20 -17.01 -8.79 10.61
C GLU A 20 -15.88 -7.80 10.34
N ILE A 21 -16.19 -6.58 9.86
CA ILE A 21 -15.16 -5.56 9.58
C ILE A 21 -14.79 -4.71 10.80
N GLN A 22 -15.61 -4.68 11.85
CA GLN A 22 -15.40 -3.81 13.02
C GLN A 22 -14.00 -3.98 13.67
N PRO A 23 -13.44 -5.19 13.83
CA PRO A 23 -12.10 -5.34 14.37
C PRO A 23 -11.02 -4.63 13.54
N VAL A 24 -11.15 -4.66 12.22
CA VAL A 24 -10.24 -3.97 11.30
C VAL A 24 -10.40 -2.45 11.44
N VAL A 25 -11.64 -1.96 11.52
CA VAL A 25 -11.92 -0.53 11.75
C VAL A 25 -11.28 -0.07 13.06
N ASP A 26 -11.45 -0.84 14.14
CA ASP A 26 -10.88 -0.51 15.44
C ASP A 26 -9.35 -0.50 15.41
N ALA A 27 -8.72 -1.44 14.69
CA ALA A 27 -7.28 -1.46 14.47
C ALA A 27 -6.78 -0.23 13.70
N VAL A 28 -7.49 0.18 12.65
CA VAL A 28 -7.18 1.41 11.88
C VAL A 28 -7.27 2.64 12.78
N LEU A 29 -8.35 2.76 13.56
CA LEU A 29 -8.54 3.88 14.49
C LEU A 29 -7.48 3.90 15.60
N LEU A 30 -6.96 2.74 16.01
CA LEU A 30 -5.86 2.65 16.95
C LEU A 30 -4.54 3.12 16.31
N ALA A 31 -4.22 2.64 15.11
CA ALA A 31 -3.00 3.01 14.38
C ALA A 31 -2.96 4.51 14.03
N GLU A 32 -4.11 5.13 13.73
CA GLU A 32 -4.21 6.58 13.47
C GLU A 32 -3.66 7.42 14.62
N LYS A 33 -3.80 6.97 15.87
CA LYS A 33 -3.36 7.73 17.05
C LYS A 33 -1.86 8.04 17.04
N SER A 34 -1.03 7.18 16.44
CA SER A 34 0.41 7.44 16.33
C SER A 34 0.77 8.40 15.19
N LEU A 35 -0.16 8.75 14.30
CA LEU A 35 0.08 9.57 13.13
C LEU A 35 -0.30 11.04 13.33
N ILE A 36 -1.23 11.34 14.24
CA ILE A 36 -1.82 12.68 14.44
C ILE A 36 -0.77 13.77 14.66
N ASN A 37 0.31 13.47 15.38
CA ASN A 37 1.33 14.45 15.75
C ASN A 37 2.55 14.48 14.80
N LEU A 38 2.54 13.67 13.74
CA LEU A 38 3.64 13.66 12.77
C LEU A 38 3.60 14.92 11.91
N SER A 39 4.74 15.45 11.53
CA SER A 39 4.88 16.41 10.43
C SER A 39 4.48 15.77 9.09
N ALA A 40 4.26 16.58 8.05
CA ALA A 40 3.93 16.07 6.72
C ALA A 40 5.08 15.24 6.12
N ASP A 41 6.33 15.59 6.41
CA ASP A 41 7.51 14.80 6.00
C ASP A 41 7.59 13.47 6.75
N GLU A 42 7.32 13.44 8.06
CA GLU A 42 7.27 12.19 8.83
C GLU A 42 6.10 11.29 8.39
N LEU A 43 4.94 11.87 8.07
CA LEU A 43 3.79 11.14 7.53
C LEU A 43 4.13 10.54 6.17
N ARG A 44 4.83 11.28 5.30
CA ARG A 44 5.34 10.75 4.03
C ARG A 44 6.34 9.62 4.22
N ALA A 45 7.24 9.74 5.20
CA ALA A 45 8.20 8.68 5.51
C ALA A 45 7.51 7.37 5.88
N LYS A 46 6.34 7.40 6.54
CA LYS A 46 5.55 6.19 6.80
C LYS A 46 5.16 5.42 5.54
N SER A 47 4.90 6.11 4.44
CA SER A 47 4.64 5.44 3.15
C SER A 47 5.88 4.69 2.64
N ILE A 48 7.08 5.22 2.90
CA ILE A 48 8.34 4.56 2.54
C ILE A 48 8.55 3.35 3.45
N ASP A 49 8.41 3.50 4.76
CA ASP A 49 8.55 2.41 5.74
C ASP A 49 7.66 1.21 5.38
N LEU A 50 6.40 1.46 5.00
CA LEU A 50 5.47 0.40 4.60
C LEU A 50 5.93 -0.34 3.34
N ARG A 51 6.42 0.38 2.31
CA ARG A 51 6.96 -0.25 1.10
C ARG A 51 8.20 -1.07 1.39
N THR A 52 9.09 -0.56 2.25
CA THR A 52 10.29 -1.28 2.68
C THR A 52 9.91 -2.58 3.37
N ARG A 53 8.96 -2.56 4.33
CA ARG A 53 8.49 -3.77 4.99
C ARG A 53 7.93 -4.82 4.03
N ILE A 54 7.15 -4.41 3.02
CA ILE A 54 6.64 -5.34 1.99
C ILE A 54 7.79 -5.96 1.21
N ASN A 55 8.72 -5.15 0.73
CA ASN A 55 9.84 -5.63 -0.09
C ASN A 55 10.78 -6.54 0.71
N ASP A 56 11.09 -6.17 1.95
CA ASP A 56 11.94 -6.95 2.85
C ASP A 56 11.31 -8.31 3.15
N HIS A 57 9.99 -8.37 3.32
CA HIS A 57 9.25 -9.61 3.60
C HIS A 57 9.36 -10.65 2.48
N ILE A 58 9.47 -10.20 1.22
CA ILE A 58 9.58 -11.10 0.05
C ILE A 58 11.00 -11.17 -0.53
N ALA A 59 11.97 -10.49 0.06
CA ALA A 59 13.28 -10.26 -0.54
C ALA A 59 14.03 -11.57 -0.84
N ASP A 60 13.96 -12.54 0.06
CA ASP A 60 14.64 -13.83 -0.09
C ASP A 60 14.06 -14.65 -1.26
N LEU A 61 12.73 -14.71 -1.37
CA LEU A 61 12.05 -15.40 -2.47
C LEU A 61 12.33 -14.72 -3.82
N GLN A 62 12.30 -13.38 -3.84
CA GLN A 62 12.64 -12.61 -5.03
C GLN A 62 14.10 -12.83 -5.43
N GLY A 63 15.01 -12.90 -4.46
CA GLY A 63 16.42 -13.24 -4.69
C GLY A 63 16.59 -14.62 -5.34
N GLU A 64 15.89 -15.65 -4.86
CA GLU A 64 15.92 -16.98 -5.47
C GLU A 64 15.40 -16.95 -6.92
N ILE A 65 14.33 -16.21 -7.20
CA ILE A 65 13.81 -16.03 -8.57
C ILE A 65 14.86 -15.38 -9.47
N ASP A 66 15.51 -14.31 -9.00
CA ASP A 66 16.49 -13.57 -9.79
C ASP A 66 17.72 -14.44 -10.12
N GLU A 67 18.19 -15.22 -9.15
CA GLU A 67 19.26 -16.21 -9.36
C GLU A 67 18.87 -17.29 -10.37
N LEU A 68 17.64 -17.81 -10.29
CA LEU A 68 17.12 -18.82 -11.21
C LEU A 68 16.94 -18.27 -12.63
N LYS A 69 16.51 -17.02 -12.78
CA LYS A 69 16.42 -16.34 -14.10
C LYS A 69 17.79 -16.24 -14.76
N ILE A 70 18.80 -15.76 -14.02
CA ILE A 70 20.19 -15.71 -14.50
C ILE A 70 20.67 -17.11 -14.87
N LYS A 71 20.38 -18.12 -14.04
CA LYS A 71 20.73 -19.52 -14.35
C LYS A 71 20.12 -19.96 -15.67
N ALA A 72 18.82 -19.77 -15.88
CA ALA A 72 18.12 -20.16 -17.10
C ALA A 72 18.68 -19.48 -18.37
N GLU A 73 19.10 -18.22 -18.27
CA GLU A 73 19.72 -17.47 -19.38
C GLU A 73 21.09 -18.02 -19.79
N THR A 74 21.84 -18.59 -18.85
CA THR A 74 23.18 -19.14 -19.11
C THR A 74 23.17 -20.60 -19.58
N MET A 75 22.02 -21.26 -19.55
CA MET A 75 21.89 -22.67 -19.91
C MET A 75 21.91 -22.87 -21.44
N PRO A 76 22.55 -23.95 -21.93
CA PRO A 76 22.52 -24.28 -23.35
C PRO A 76 21.10 -24.61 -23.84
N GLU A 77 20.75 -24.18 -25.05
CA GLU A 77 19.46 -24.51 -25.68
C GLU A 77 19.21 -26.02 -25.84
N SER A 78 20.26 -26.84 -25.78
CA SER A 78 20.13 -28.30 -25.81
C SER A 78 19.68 -28.92 -24.48
N ASP A 79 19.66 -28.17 -23.38
CA ASP A 79 19.33 -28.65 -22.02
C ASP A 79 17.91 -28.23 -21.63
N LEU A 80 16.94 -28.57 -22.48
CA LEU A 80 15.55 -28.15 -22.36
C LEU A 80 14.89 -28.63 -21.06
N ASP A 81 15.07 -29.90 -20.70
CA ASP A 81 14.45 -30.50 -19.51
C ASP A 81 14.89 -29.78 -18.22
N SER A 82 16.18 -29.47 -18.09
CA SER A 82 16.70 -28.73 -16.94
C SER A 82 16.22 -27.28 -16.92
N LYS A 83 16.05 -26.66 -18.10
CA LYS A 83 15.57 -25.27 -18.22
C LYS A 83 14.08 -25.19 -17.87
N GLU A 84 13.29 -26.18 -18.29
CA GLU A 84 11.88 -26.34 -17.89
C GLU A 84 11.76 -26.49 -16.36
N ALA A 85 12.57 -27.33 -15.73
CA ALA A 85 12.57 -27.48 -14.27
C ALA A 85 12.92 -26.18 -13.52
N VAL A 86 13.80 -25.34 -14.08
CA VAL A 86 14.11 -24.02 -13.52
C VAL A 86 12.88 -23.09 -13.61
N PHE A 87 12.20 -23.06 -14.75
CA PHE A 87 10.99 -22.26 -14.90
C PHE A 87 9.84 -22.75 -14.01
N GLU A 88 9.66 -24.07 -13.87
CA GLU A 88 8.68 -24.62 -12.91
C GLU A 88 8.96 -24.20 -11.46
N ARG A 89 10.24 -24.05 -11.09
CA ARG A 89 10.61 -23.55 -9.76
C ARG A 89 10.30 -22.06 -9.62
N ILE A 90 10.59 -21.26 -10.65
CA ILE A 90 10.24 -19.84 -10.68
C ILE A 90 8.73 -19.67 -10.51
N ASP A 91 7.90 -20.40 -11.26
CA ASP A 91 6.45 -20.33 -11.15
C ASP A 91 5.95 -20.64 -9.73
N LYS A 92 6.55 -21.64 -9.07
CA LYS A 92 6.22 -21.98 -7.68
C LYS A 92 6.60 -20.86 -6.71
N LEU A 93 7.79 -20.26 -6.87
CA LEU A 93 8.24 -19.14 -6.05
C LEU A 93 7.35 -17.90 -6.24
N GLU A 94 6.89 -17.63 -7.46
CA GLU A 94 5.96 -16.52 -7.72
C GLU A 94 4.62 -16.72 -7.01
N LEU A 95 4.13 -17.96 -6.94
CA LEU A 95 2.96 -18.31 -6.14
C LEU A 95 3.22 -18.17 -4.63
N GLU A 96 4.39 -18.57 -4.15
CA GLU A 96 4.79 -18.39 -2.75
C GLU A 96 4.87 -16.89 -2.39
N ILE A 97 5.43 -16.05 -3.26
CA ILE A 97 5.44 -14.59 -3.09
C ILE A 97 4.02 -14.04 -2.97
N ASN A 98 3.07 -14.49 -3.79
CA ASN A 98 1.68 -14.02 -3.68
C ASN A 98 1.07 -14.32 -2.30
N VAL A 99 1.34 -15.50 -1.74
CA VAL A 99 0.89 -15.87 -0.39
C VAL A 99 1.56 -14.99 0.67
N GLU A 100 2.87 -14.78 0.57
CA GLU A 100 3.60 -13.93 1.53
C GLU A 100 3.20 -12.45 1.42
N LEU A 101 2.86 -11.98 0.23
CA LEU A 101 2.27 -10.66 0.02
C LEU A 101 0.92 -10.53 0.74
N GLU A 102 0.03 -11.53 0.65
CA GLU A 102 -1.23 -11.49 1.40
C GLU A 102 -1.00 -11.38 2.91
N VAL A 103 0.00 -12.09 3.45
CA VAL A 103 0.37 -12.05 4.87
C VAL A 103 0.81 -10.63 5.26
N VAL A 104 1.86 -10.11 4.62
CA VAL A 104 2.41 -8.79 5.01
C VAL A 104 1.42 -7.66 4.74
N LEU A 105 0.63 -7.74 3.67
CA LEU A 105 -0.40 -6.75 3.37
C LEU A 105 -1.50 -6.75 4.42
N ALA A 106 -1.93 -7.92 4.91
CA ALA A 106 -2.90 -8.03 6.00
C ALA A 106 -2.36 -7.46 7.31
N GLU A 107 -1.08 -7.70 7.61
CA GLU A 107 -0.41 -7.16 8.80
C GLU A 107 -0.35 -5.62 8.79
N ILE A 108 0.04 -5.03 7.65
CA ILE A 108 0.20 -3.57 7.55
C ILE A 108 -1.10 -2.83 7.24
N LEU A 109 -2.18 -3.53 6.88
CA LEU A 109 -3.45 -2.94 6.45
C LEU A 109 -3.94 -1.85 7.40
N PRO A 110 -3.97 -2.03 8.75
CA PRO A 110 -4.44 -1.01 9.66
C PRO A 110 -3.61 0.28 9.59
N GLU A 111 -2.28 0.16 9.53
CA GLU A 111 -1.35 1.28 9.42
C GLU A 111 -1.50 2.02 8.09
N ALA A 112 -1.63 1.27 6.98
CA ALA A 112 -1.77 1.83 5.65
C ALA A 112 -3.09 2.62 5.50
N PHE A 113 -4.20 2.08 6.00
CA PHE A 113 -5.48 2.77 6.00
C PHE A 113 -5.49 3.99 6.94
N ALA A 114 -4.85 3.89 8.10
CA ALA A 114 -4.68 5.02 9.01
C ALA A 114 -3.88 6.15 8.34
N LEU A 115 -2.83 5.82 7.61
CA LEU A 115 -2.01 6.78 6.86
C LEU A 115 -2.82 7.51 5.78
N VAL A 116 -3.61 6.77 4.98
CA VAL A 116 -4.49 7.38 3.97
C VAL A 116 -5.53 8.29 4.64
N LYS A 117 -6.14 7.83 5.73
CA LYS A 117 -7.15 8.59 6.47
C LYS A 117 -6.60 9.90 7.03
N GLU A 118 -5.47 9.85 7.72
CA GLU A 118 -4.81 11.03 8.27
C GLU A 118 -4.36 11.99 7.16
N THR A 119 -3.82 11.46 6.05
CA THR A 119 -3.47 12.29 4.88
C THR A 119 -4.70 13.01 4.32
N ALA A 120 -5.79 12.29 4.07
CA ALA A 120 -7.03 12.88 3.57
C ALA A 120 -7.57 13.96 4.52
N LYS A 121 -7.55 13.69 5.83
CA LYS A 121 -7.96 14.66 6.85
C LYS A 121 -7.14 15.95 6.74
N ARG A 122 -5.82 15.89 6.66
CA ARG A 122 -4.95 17.08 6.52
C ARG A 122 -5.28 17.89 5.27
N PHE A 123 -5.41 17.24 4.12
CA PHE A 123 -5.81 17.93 2.89
C PHE A 123 -7.18 18.61 3.01
N THR A 124 -8.10 18.05 3.79
CA THR A 124 -9.42 18.69 4.02
C THR A 124 -9.40 19.82 5.05
N SER A 125 -8.52 19.79 6.06
CA SER A 125 -8.57 20.72 7.21
C SER A 125 -7.45 21.74 7.28
N GLU A 126 -6.27 21.44 6.73
CA GLU A 126 -5.05 22.25 6.92
C GLU A 126 -4.73 23.15 5.71
N GLY A 127 -5.33 22.89 4.55
CA GLY A 127 -5.09 23.68 3.35
C GLY A 127 -3.92 23.15 2.52
N GLU A 128 -3.00 24.03 2.16
CA GLU A 128 -1.77 23.69 1.44
C GLU A 128 -0.83 22.89 2.36
N ILE A 129 -0.31 21.76 1.88
CA ILE A 129 0.60 20.89 2.64
C ILE A 129 2.04 21.14 2.21
N GLU A 130 2.87 21.64 3.13
CA GLU A 130 4.31 21.82 2.94
C GLU A 130 5.08 20.54 3.27
N VAL A 131 6.04 20.21 2.42
CA VAL A 131 6.93 19.05 2.54
C VAL A 131 8.29 19.33 1.92
N THR A 132 9.28 18.50 2.23
CA THR A 132 10.57 18.51 1.53
C THR A 132 10.38 17.98 0.11
N ALA A 133 10.88 18.72 -0.88
CA ALA A 133 10.68 18.40 -2.29
C ALA A 133 11.47 17.16 -2.71
N LEU A 134 10.78 16.14 -3.20
CA LEU A 134 11.35 14.96 -3.85
C LEU A 134 11.19 15.07 -5.38
N GLN A 135 11.84 14.16 -6.12
CA GLN A 135 11.75 14.16 -7.57
C GLN A 135 10.31 14.03 -8.07
N TYR A 136 9.50 13.19 -7.43
CA TYR A 136 8.10 13.00 -7.82
C TYR A 136 7.25 14.28 -7.66
N ASP A 137 7.56 15.15 -6.68
CA ASP A 137 6.89 16.44 -6.53
C ASP A 137 7.20 17.35 -7.72
N LYS A 138 8.47 17.36 -8.18
CA LYS A 138 8.95 18.14 -9.33
C LYS A 138 8.32 17.66 -10.64
N ASP A 139 8.22 16.34 -10.82
CA ASP A 139 7.62 15.73 -12.00
C ASP A 139 6.12 16.09 -12.11
N ILE A 140 5.41 16.12 -10.98
CA ILE A 140 4.00 16.53 -10.93
C ILE A 140 3.88 18.03 -11.16
N ALA A 141 4.69 18.85 -10.50
CA ALA A 141 4.68 20.31 -10.68
C ALA A 141 4.97 20.74 -12.13
N ALA A 142 5.71 19.93 -12.89
CA ALA A 142 5.98 20.19 -14.31
C ALA A 142 4.74 20.06 -15.21
N THR A 143 3.71 19.33 -14.75
CA THR A 143 2.53 18.98 -15.58
C THR A 143 1.20 19.38 -14.95
N ARG A 144 1.17 19.70 -13.66
CA ARG A 144 -0.04 19.99 -12.88
C ARG A 144 0.14 21.19 -11.98
N ASP A 145 -0.90 22.01 -11.88
CA ASP A 145 -0.97 23.21 -11.05
C ASP A 145 -1.16 22.93 -9.55
N MET A 146 -1.48 21.68 -9.19
CA MET A 146 -1.72 21.26 -7.81
C MET A 146 -0.45 21.15 -6.94
N VAL A 147 0.75 21.21 -7.54
CA VAL A 147 2.03 21.17 -6.81
C VAL A 147 2.90 22.34 -7.25
N ARG A 148 3.41 23.10 -6.28
CA ARG A 148 4.40 24.15 -6.48
C ARG A 148 5.69 23.77 -5.76
N VAL A 149 6.84 23.96 -6.40
CA VAL A 149 8.15 23.70 -5.80
C VAL A 149 8.90 25.02 -5.66
N GLU A 150 9.34 25.34 -4.45
CA GLU A 150 10.13 26.53 -4.14
C GLU A 150 11.37 26.14 -3.33
N GLY A 151 12.55 26.26 -3.95
CA GLY A 151 13.80 25.80 -3.35
C GLY A 151 13.74 24.30 -3.03
N GLU A 152 13.94 23.96 -1.75
CA GLU A 152 13.94 22.58 -1.23
C GLU A 152 12.56 22.11 -0.74
N LYS A 153 11.51 22.93 -0.91
CA LYS A 153 10.16 22.63 -0.44
C LYS A 153 9.18 22.44 -1.60
N ALA A 154 8.25 21.52 -1.41
CA ALA A 154 7.09 21.35 -2.25
C ALA A 154 5.84 21.72 -1.45
N PHE A 155 4.87 22.29 -2.15
CA PHE A 155 3.61 22.77 -1.60
C PHE A 155 2.48 22.13 -2.39
N TRP A 156 1.69 21.30 -1.70
CA TRP A 156 0.58 20.57 -2.29
C TRP A 156 -0.74 21.28 -2.01
N SER A 157 -1.38 21.78 -3.07
CA SER A 157 -2.66 22.46 -2.98
C SER A 157 -3.79 21.46 -2.71
N ASN A 158 -4.73 21.84 -1.83
CA ASN A 158 -5.96 21.06 -1.61
C ASN A 158 -7.10 21.41 -2.58
N THR A 159 -6.88 22.39 -3.47
CA THR A 159 -7.80 22.76 -4.55
C THR A 159 -7.02 23.02 -5.83
N TRP A 160 -7.57 22.62 -6.97
CA TRP A 160 -6.98 22.86 -8.29
C TRP A 160 -8.08 23.05 -9.34
N LYS A 161 -7.73 23.59 -10.51
CA LYS A 161 -8.69 23.71 -11.61
C LYS A 161 -8.90 22.36 -12.29
N ALA A 162 -10.16 21.94 -12.39
CA ALA A 162 -10.48 20.77 -13.20
C ALA A 162 -10.18 21.06 -14.68
N ALA A 163 -9.33 20.21 -15.28
CA ALA A 163 -8.85 20.28 -16.66
C ALA A 163 -7.76 21.33 -16.98
N GLY A 164 -7.17 21.99 -15.97
CA GLY A 164 -6.11 23.00 -16.15
C GLY A 164 -6.65 24.39 -16.46
#